data_AF-A0A170X6U5-F1
#
_entry.id   AF-A0A170X6U5-F1
#
_cell.length_a   1.000
_cell.length_b   1.000
_cell.length_c   1.000
_cell.angle_alpha   90.00
_cell.angle_beta   90.00
_cell.angle_gamma   90.00
#
_symmetry.space_group_name_H-M   'P 1'
#
loop_
_entity.id
_entity.type
_entity.pdbx_description
1 polymer ?
#
loop_
_entity_poly.entity_id
_entity_poly.type
_entity_poly.pdbx_seq_one_letter_code
_entity_poly.pdbx_strand_id
1 'polypeptide(L)'
;SFHPCVRFKRWESERILSFIPPDGNMRLMSYHIGSQSVVAIPIYVKHWLSFKDGRLDLTVGPKQTIGRTVENVIVEIPMPKSVSNCGLICNQGKYSFDPVSRLLVWDIGRIDVTKLPNLQGSIGY
;
A
#
# COMPACT_ATOMS: atom_id res chain seq x y z
N SER A 1 7.09 4.92 22.25
CA SER A 1 8.27 4.58 23.07
C SER A 1 9.47 5.38 22.60
N PHE A 2 10.40 5.70 23.50
CA PHE A 2 11.62 6.47 23.21
C PHE A 2 12.87 5.62 23.36
N HIS A 3 13.93 5.93 22.61
CA HIS A 3 15.26 5.39 22.85
C HIS A 3 15.83 5.91 24.19
N PRO A 4 16.61 5.11 24.95
CA PRO A 4 17.18 5.52 26.23
C PRO A 4 18.04 6.79 26.21
N CYS A 5 18.58 7.16 25.05
CA CYS A 5 19.37 8.39 24.91
C CYS A 5 18.53 9.67 25.01
N VAL A 6 17.19 9.58 24.95
CA VAL A 6 16.27 10.71 25.01
C VAL A 6 15.98 11.11 26.46
N ARG A 7 16.18 12.40 26.76
CA ARG A 7 15.85 13.01 28.05
C ARG A 7 14.33 13.18 28.17
N PHE A 8 13.64 12.13 28.63
CA PHE A 8 12.17 12.07 28.67
C PHE A 8 11.52 13.28 29.39
N LYS A 9 12.06 13.72 30.54
CA LYS A 9 11.52 14.88 31.29
C LYS A 9 11.39 16.13 30.44
N ARG A 10 12.33 16.38 29.51
CA ARG A 10 12.31 17.56 28.65
C ARG A 10 11.29 17.46 27.51
N TRP A 11 11.09 16.25 26.99
CA TRP A 11 9.99 15.99 26.05
C TRP A 11 8.64 16.22 26.74
N GLU A 12 8.51 15.79 27.99
CA GLU A 12 7.28 15.93 28.76
C GLU A 12 6.93 17.40 29.06
N SER A 13 7.93 18.21 29.44
CA SER A 13 7.74 19.63 29.79
C SER A 13 7.65 20.55 28.57
N GLU A 14 8.54 20.37 27.58
CA GLU A 14 8.78 21.34 26.51
C GLU A 14 8.35 20.81 25.12
N ARG A 15 8.00 19.52 25.00
CA ARG A 15 7.84 18.83 23.70
C ARG A 15 9.11 18.89 22.83
N ILE A 16 10.27 18.94 23.48
CA ILE A 16 11.59 18.94 22.83
C ILE A 16 12.27 17.58 22.99
N LEU A 17 12.72 16.99 21.87
CA LEU A 17 13.55 15.79 21.87
C LEU A 17 15.03 16.17 22.09
N SER A 18 15.52 15.98 23.32
CA SER A 18 16.92 16.21 23.67
C SER A 18 17.64 14.89 23.93
N PHE A 19 18.75 14.64 23.23
CA PHE A 19 19.51 13.39 23.32
C PHE A 19 20.97 13.59 22.89
N ILE A 20 21.84 12.68 23.32
CA ILE A 20 23.18 12.48 22.74
C ILE A 20 23.10 11.17 21.94
N PRO A 21 23.25 11.19 20.60
CA PRO A 21 23.06 10.00 19.79
C PRO A 21 24.18 8.98 20.04
N PRO A 22 23.85 7.68 20.13
CA PRO A 22 24.83 6.60 19.95
C PRO A 22 25.37 6.56 18.52
N ASP A 23 26.50 5.90 18.32
CA ASP A 23 27.08 5.74 16.98
C ASP A 23 26.24 4.81 16.10
N GLY A 24 26.12 5.16 14.81
CA GLY A 24 25.42 4.36 13.81
C GLY A 24 23.91 4.58 13.74
N ASN A 25 23.20 3.61 13.16
CA ASN A 25 21.75 3.69 12.93
C ASN A 25 20.97 3.27 14.17
N MET A 26 20.07 4.14 14.66
CA MET A 26 19.19 3.82 15.78
C MET A 26 17.75 4.28 15.53
N ARG A 27 16.79 3.60 16.18
CA ARG A 27 15.39 4.05 16.23
C ARG A 27 15.19 4.98 17.42
N LEU A 28 15.14 6.29 17.16
CA LEU A 28 14.98 7.31 18.21
C LEU A 28 13.65 7.22 18.97
N MET A 29 12.55 6.99 18.24
CA MET A 29 11.19 6.92 18.80
C MET A 29 10.29 6.05 17.91
N SER A 30 9.31 5.39 18.54
CA SER A 30 8.10 4.87 17.89
C SER A 30 6.87 5.56 18.46
N TYR A 31 5.94 5.96 17.61
CA TYR A 31 4.73 6.68 18.02
C TYR A 31 3.51 6.17 17.25
N HIS A 32 2.34 6.40 17.85
CA HIS A 32 1.04 6.25 17.19
C HIS A 32 0.45 7.63 16.93
N ILE A 33 -0.20 7.78 15.80
CA ILE A 33 -1.02 8.96 15.50
C ILE A 33 -2.32 8.83 16.30
N GLY A 34 -2.73 9.89 16.99
CA GLY A 34 -3.96 9.89 17.79
C GLY A 34 -5.22 9.80 16.92
N SER A 35 -6.31 9.25 17.47
CA SER A 35 -7.58 9.02 16.75
C SER A 35 -8.28 10.28 16.24
N GLN A 36 -7.94 11.45 16.79
CA GLN A 36 -8.49 12.74 16.33
C GLN A 36 -7.82 13.27 15.05
N SER A 37 -6.73 12.67 14.59
CA SER A 37 -6.06 13.07 13.36
C SER A 37 -6.65 12.31 12.17
N VAL A 38 -7.10 13.04 11.16
CA VAL A 38 -7.50 12.46 9.88
C VAL A 38 -6.25 11.90 9.19
N VAL A 39 -6.18 10.57 9.05
CA VAL A 39 -5.08 9.92 8.34
C VAL A 39 -5.33 10.04 6.84
N ALA A 40 -4.41 10.68 6.14
CA ALA A 40 -4.47 10.82 4.70
C ALA A 40 -4.22 9.49 4.02
N ILE A 41 -5.23 8.95 3.32
CA ILE A 41 -5.09 7.72 2.54
C ILE A 41 -4.47 8.07 1.19
N PRO A 42 -3.26 7.55 0.85
CA PRO A 42 -2.50 8.02 -0.31
C PRO A 42 -2.99 7.44 -1.64
N ILE A 43 -3.73 6.33 -1.63
CA ILE A 43 -4.14 5.57 -2.82
C ILE A 43 -5.63 5.26 -2.72
N TYR A 44 -6.32 5.22 -3.86
CA TYR A 44 -7.64 4.59 -3.97
C TYR A 44 -7.60 3.46 -5.01
N VAL A 45 -8.53 2.52 -4.87
CA VAL A 45 -8.75 1.45 -5.84
C VAL A 45 -10.19 1.55 -6.31
N LYS A 46 -10.39 1.76 -7.61
CA LYS A 46 -11.68 1.60 -8.27
C LYS A 46 -11.74 0.17 -8.80
N HIS A 47 -12.79 -0.57 -8.46
CA HIS A 47 -12.92 -1.97 -8.85
C HIS A 47 -14.27 -2.25 -9.49
N TRP A 48 -14.29 -3.20 -10.41
CA TRP A 48 -15.48 -3.81 -10.98
C TRP A 48 -15.24 -5.30 -11.14
N LEU A 49 -16.08 -6.11 -10.50
CA LEU A 49 -15.95 -7.57 -10.49
C LEU A 49 -17.32 -8.20 -10.73
N SER A 50 -17.44 -8.98 -11.80
CA SER A 50 -18.63 -9.79 -12.11
C SER A 50 -18.22 -11.27 -12.07
N PHE A 51 -18.69 -11.99 -11.05
CA PHE A 51 -18.39 -13.41 -10.95
C PHE A 51 -19.15 -14.23 -12.00
N LYS A 52 -20.36 -13.82 -12.37
CA LYS A 52 -21.18 -14.52 -13.39
C LYS A 52 -20.52 -14.51 -14.77
N ASP A 53 -19.93 -13.37 -15.14
CA ASP A 53 -19.29 -13.19 -16.44
C ASP A 53 -17.78 -13.44 -16.38
N GLY A 54 -17.25 -13.76 -15.20
CA GLY A 54 -15.83 -13.89 -14.93
C GLY A 54 -15.04 -12.67 -15.36
N ARG A 55 -15.48 -11.45 -15.03
CA ARG A 55 -14.79 -10.20 -15.41
C ARG A 55 -14.23 -9.47 -14.21
N LEU A 56 -12.99 -9.03 -14.31
CA LEU A 56 -12.29 -8.18 -13.34
C LEU A 56 -11.76 -6.93 -14.04
N ASP A 57 -11.96 -5.77 -13.42
CA ASP A 57 -11.36 -4.50 -13.82
C ASP A 57 -10.99 -3.71 -12.56
N LEU A 58 -9.73 -3.33 -12.45
CA LEU A 58 -9.14 -2.63 -11.32
C LEU A 58 -8.33 -1.45 -11.81
N THR A 59 -8.58 -0.28 -11.23
CA THR A 59 -7.78 0.92 -11.46
C THR A 59 -7.27 1.45 -10.13
N VAL A 60 -5.97 1.70 -10.06
CA VAL A 60 -5.30 2.25 -8.87
C VAL A 60 -4.91 3.68 -9.16
N GLY A 61 -5.22 4.59 -8.25
CA GLY A 61 -4.89 6.00 -8.41
C GLY A 61 -4.49 6.68 -7.11
N PRO A 62 -3.83 7.85 -7.19
CA PRO A 62 -3.47 8.63 -6.01
C PRO A 62 -4.72 9.28 -5.40
N LYS A 63 -4.77 9.40 -4.07
CA LYS A 63 -5.85 10.11 -3.35
C LYS A 63 -5.31 11.33 -2.60
N GLN A 64 -4.72 11.15 -1.41
CA GLN A 64 -4.12 12.23 -0.64
C GLN A 64 -2.61 12.01 -0.47
N THR A 65 -1.82 12.46 -1.45
CA THR A 65 -0.37 12.24 -1.47
C THR A 65 0.46 13.45 -1.06
N ILE A 66 -0.17 14.60 -0.83
CA ILE A 66 0.51 15.87 -0.45
C ILE A 66 1.65 16.19 -1.44
N GLY A 67 1.41 15.97 -2.73
CA GLY A 67 2.38 16.21 -3.80
C GLY A 67 3.51 15.19 -3.91
N ARG A 68 3.53 14.14 -3.08
CA ARG A 68 4.54 13.07 -3.15
C ARG A 68 4.18 12.02 -4.19
N THR A 69 5.21 11.45 -4.81
CA THR A 69 5.08 10.28 -5.69
C THR A 69 4.84 9.03 -4.87
N VAL A 70 3.94 8.17 -5.34
CA VAL A 70 3.66 6.86 -4.73
C VAL A 70 4.41 5.80 -5.53
N GLU A 71 5.28 5.06 -4.85
CA GLU A 71 6.14 4.03 -5.44
C GLU A 71 6.09 2.73 -4.64
N ASN A 72 6.65 1.66 -5.21
CA ASN A 72 6.64 0.31 -4.65
C ASN A 72 5.20 -0.18 -4.32
N VAL A 73 4.25 0.12 -5.22
CA VAL A 73 2.86 -0.28 -5.04
C VAL A 73 2.66 -1.70 -5.53
N ILE A 74 2.17 -2.55 -4.64
CA ILE A 74 1.78 -3.93 -4.91
C ILE A 74 0.33 -4.11 -4.45
N VAL A 75 -0.50 -4.72 -5.31
CA VAL A 75 -1.88 -5.08 -4.98
C VAL A 75 -1.97 -6.59 -4.89
N GLU A 76 -2.36 -7.09 -3.71
CA GLU A 76 -2.57 -8.51 -3.45
C GLU A 76 -4.06 -8.78 -3.31
N ILE A 77 -4.58 -9.73 -4.08
CA ILE A 77 -6.00 -10.07 -4.14
C ILE A 77 -6.15 -11.57 -3.89
N PRO A 78 -6.63 -11.95 -2.69
CA PRO A 78 -7.00 -13.33 -2.42
C PRO A 78 -8.24 -13.71 -3.23
N MET A 79 -8.10 -14.67 -4.13
CA MET A 79 -9.18 -15.14 -4.99
C MET A 79 -9.99 -16.26 -4.30
N PRO A 80 -11.29 -16.39 -4.60
CA PRO A 80 -12.08 -17.54 -4.17
C PRO A 80 -11.50 -18.87 -4.70
N LYS A 81 -11.74 -19.96 -3.97
CA LYS A 81 -11.27 -21.30 -4.34
C LYS A 81 -11.79 -21.81 -5.69
N SER A 82 -12.93 -21.28 -6.13
CA SER A 82 -13.53 -21.58 -7.43
C SER A 82 -12.76 -20.98 -8.59
N VAL A 83 -11.81 -20.06 -8.38
CA VAL A 83 -11.03 -19.45 -9.45
C VAL A 83 -9.86 -20.34 -9.84
N SER A 84 -9.86 -20.85 -11.07
CA SER A 84 -8.83 -21.73 -11.61
C SER A 84 -7.69 -20.97 -12.30
N ASN A 85 -7.97 -19.85 -12.97
CA ASN A 85 -6.99 -19.02 -13.66
C ASN A 85 -7.43 -17.54 -13.78
N CYS A 86 -6.51 -16.68 -14.23
CA CYS A 86 -6.76 -15.26 -14.51
C CYS A 86 -6.12 -14.88 -15.86
N GLY A 87 -6.95 -14.50 -16.84
CA GLY A 87 -6.54 -13.98 -18.14
C GLY A 87 -6.64 -12.46 -18.16
N LEU A 88 -5.70 -11.80 -17.49
CA LEU A 88 -5.71 -10.34 -17.29
C LEU A 88 -4.67 -9.64 -18.16
N ILE A 89 -4.91 -8.36 -18.41
CA ILE A 89 -4.00 -7.43 -19.08
C ILE A 89 -3.84 -6.22 -18.16
N CYS A 90 -2.60 -5.90 -17.80
CA CYS A 90 -2.26 -4.66 -17.12
C CYS A 90 -1.67 -3.64 -18.08
N ASN A 91 -2.04 -2.37 -17.93
CA ASN A 91 -1.44 -1.27 -18.70
C ASN A 91 -0.09 -0.80 -18.13
N GLN A 92 0.22 -1.23 -16.91
CA GLN A 92 1.41 -0.87 -16.15
C GLN A 92 1.76 -2.01 -15.19
N GLY A 93 3.06 -2.25 -15.03
CA GLY A 93 3.57 -3.26 -14.11
C GLY A 93 3.44 -4.67 -14.65
N LYS A 94 3.43 -5.65 -13.74
CA LYS A 94 3.28 -7.08 -14.06
C LYS A 94 2.38 -7.73 -13.03
N TYR A 95 1.60 -8.73 -13.44
CA TYR A 95 0.82 -9.53 -12.51
C TYR A 95 1.24 -11.00 -12.57
N SER A 96 0.94 -11.72 -11.49
CA SER A 96 1.06 -13.17 -11.41
C SER A 96 -0.10 -13.72 -10.61
N PHE A 97 -0.58 -14.90 -10.98
CA PHE A 97 -1.60 -15.62 -10.23
C PHE A 97 -1.06 -17.00 -9.87
N ASP A 98 -1.04 -17.30 -8.58
CA ASP A 98 -0.71 -18.63 -8.09
C ASP A 98 -1.99 -19.46 -7.89
N PRO A 99 -2.23 -20.52 -8.68
CA PRO A 99 -3.42 -21.35 -8.54
C PRO A 99 -3.42 -22.19 -7.26
N VAL A 100 -2.28 -22.37 -6.58
CA VAL A 100 -2.20 -23.13 -5.33
C VAL A 100 -2.62 -22.26 -4.15
N SER A 101 -1.97 -21.11 -3.95
CA SER A 101 -2.35 -20.15 -2.89
C SER A 101 -3.59 -19.31 -3.20
N ARG A 102 -4.05 -19.31 -4.46
CA ARG A 102 -5.14 -18.47 -4.98
C ARG A 102 -4.87 -16.98 -4.80
N LEU A 103 -3.61 -16.57 -4.85
CA LEU A 103 -3.21 -15.18 -4.71
C LEU A 103 -2.92 -14.56 -6.09
N LEU A 104 -3.66 -13.52 -6.45
CA LEU A 104 -3.32 -12.63 -7.55
C LEU A 104 -2.47 -11.49 -7.00
N VAL A 105 -1.25 -11.35 -7.49
CA VAL A 105 -0.33 -10.26 -7.14
C VAL A 105 -0.12 -9.39 -8.37
N TRP A 106 -0.36 -8.09 -8.23
CA TRP A 106 -0.07 -7.09 -9.26
C TRP A 106 0.96 -6.09 -8.73
N ASP A 107 2.17 -6.18 -9.26
CA ASP A 107 3.27 -5.26 -8.99
C ASP A 107 3.20 -4.08 -9.97
N ILE A 108 2.78 -2.92 -9.47
CA ILE A 108 2.57 -1.69 -10.25
C ILE A 108 3.86 -0.85 -10.32
N GLY A 109 4.68 -0.90 -9.27
CA GLY A 109 5.79 0.01 -9.06
C GLY A 109 5.33 1.44 -8.73
N ARG A 110 5.75 2.43 -9.52
CA ARG A 110 5.44 3.85 -9.32
C ARG A 110 4.16 4.26 -10.03
N ILE A 111 3.18 4.82 -9.31
CA ILE A 111 1.92 5.27 -9.93
C ILE A 111 2.19 6.43 -10.88
N ASP A 112 1.87 6.25 -12.17
CA ASP A 112 1.80 7.32 -13.15
C ASP A 112 0.43 8.00 -13.10
N VAL A 113 0.42 9.30 -12.83
CA VAL A 113 -0.82 10.09 -12.73
C VAL A 113 -1.38 10.49 -14.10
N THR A 114 -0.56 10.44 -15.16
CA THR A 114 -0.98 10.75 -16.54
C THR A 114 -1.77 9.62 -17.16
N LYS A 115 -1.44 8.38 -16.80
CA LYS A 115 -2.15 7.16 -17.19
C LYS A 115 -2.23 6.23 -16.00
N LEU A 116 -3.39 6.22 -15.34
CA LEU A 116 -3.58 5.45 -14.12
C LEU A 116 -3.34 3.94 -14.37
N PRO A 117 -2.62 3.27 -13.46
CA PRO A 117 -2.49 1.82 -13.48
C PRO A 117 -3.85 1.14 -13.54
N ASN A 118 -4.01 0.22 -14.48
CA ASN A 118 -5.21 -0.58 -14.68
C ASN A 118 -4.86 -2.04 -14.94
N LEU A 119 -5.66 -2.95 -14.38
CA LEU A 119 -5.60 -4.40 -14.58
C LEU A 119 -7.02 -4.89 -14.87
N GLN A 120 -7.25 -5.44 -16.06
CA GLN A 120 -8.57 -5.89 -16.47
C GLN A 120 -8.52 -7.18 -17.29
N GLY A 121 -9.59 -7.96 -17.29
CA GLY A 121 -9.72 -9.15 -18.11
C GLY A 121 -10.69 -10.17 -17.52
N SER A 122 -10.44 -11.44 -17.82
CA SER A 122 -11.30 -12.53 -17.38
C SER A 122 -10.70 -13.37 -16.25
N ILE A 123 -11.58 -13.92 -15.43
CA ILE A 123 -11.30 -14.88 -14.37
C ILE A 123 -11.99 -16.19 -14.78
N GLY A 124 -11.20 -17.27 -14.85
CA GLY A 124 -11.72 -18.62 -15.09
C GLY A 124 -12.11 -19.32 -13.79
N TYR A 125 -13.19 -20.09 -13.85
CA TYR A 125 -13.64 -20.97 -12.77
C TYR A 125 -13.30 -22.42 -13.07
#